data_AF-A0A917TSS6-F1
#
_entry.id   AF-A0A917TSS6-F1
#
_cell.length_a   1.000
_cell.length_b   1.000
_cell.length_c   1.000
_cell.angle_alpha   90.00
_cell.angle_beta   90.00
_cell.angle_gamma   90.00
#
_symmetry.space_group_name_H-M   'P 1'
#
loop_
_entity.id
_entity.type
_entity.pdbx_description
1 polymer ?
#
loop_
_entity_poly.entity_id
_entity_poly.type
_entity_poly.pdbx_seq_one_letter_code
_entity_poly.pdbx_strand_id
1 'polypeptide(L)'
;MVQLKDGDYQLLREYKEMLVVMSEGFIYVKDNLSEEAPIQVQDVFNDLLASFQQLNATHGQLVRIFEESEEVEVLLSEYKEIVKSLTGWFEMNANQEKRELIETKVSPAFESWKQKMLDFIQPYTVQ
;
A
#
# COMPACT_ATOMS: atom_id res chain seq x y z
N MET A 1 -8.54 -25.50 -0.24
CA MET A 1 -7.31 -24.93 0.34
C MET A 1 -6.35 -24.72 -0.80
N VAL A 2 -5.85 -23.50 -0.96
CA VAL A 2 -4.83 -23.15 -1.94
C VAL A 2 -3.54 -23.92 -1.61
N GLN A 3 -2.92 -24.57 -2.59
CA GLN A 3 -1.62 -25.24 -2.43
C GLN A 3 -0.51 -24.24 -2.77
N LEU A 4 0.14 -23.72 -1.73
CA LEU A 4 1.26 -22.78 -1.88
C LEU A 4 2.59 -23.51 -2.01
N LYS A 5 3.47 -22.98 -2.85
CA LYS A 5 4.87 -23.39 -2.96
C LYS A 5 5.72 -22.54 -2.01
N ASP A 6 6.93 -22.98 -1.69
CA ASP A 6 7.85 -22.25 -0.80
C ASP A 6 8.08 -20.79 -1.24
N GLY A 7 8.15 -20.56 -2.56
CA GLY A 7 8.26 -19.21 -3.12
C GLY A 7 7.04 -18.32 -2.85
N ASP A 8 5.84 -18.89 -2.78
CA ASP A 8 4.61 -18.15 -2.50
C ASP A 8 4.57 -17.72 -1.02
N TYR A 9 5.01 -18.59 -0.10
CA TYR A 9 5.15 -18.25 1.32
C TYR A 9 6.13 -17.10 1.56
N GLN A 10 7.28 -17.13 0.86
CA GLN A 10 8.25 -16.04 0.93
C GLN A 10 7.66 -14.73 0.39
N LEU A 11 7.02 -14.78 -0.79
CA LEU A 11 6.35 -13.62 -1.38
C LEU A 11 5.33 -12.99 -0.42
N LEU A 12 4.48 -13.80 0.23
CA LEU A 12 3.45 -13.29 1.15
C LEU A 12 4.05 -12.65 2.41
N ARG A 13 5.19 -13.13 2.91
CA ARG A 13 5.92 -12.52 4.03
C ARG A 13 6.52 -11.16 3.64
N GLU A 14 7.25 -11.11 2.53
CA GLU A 14 7.84 -9.87 2.03
C GLU A 14 6.77 -8.83 1.69
N TYR A 15 5.65 -9.28 1.11
CA TYR A 15 4.49 -8.45 0.84
C TYR A 15 3.90 -7.84 2.12
N LYS A 16 3.71 -8.65 3.18
CA LYS A 16 3.27 -8.17 4.49
C LYS A 16 4.22 -7.13 5.08
N GLU A 17 5.53 -7.37 5.03
CA GLU A 17 6.53 -6.44 5.55
C GLU A 17 6.50 -5.11 4.79
N MET A 18 6.42 -5.15 3.46
CA MET A 18 6.31 -3.95 2.63
C MET A 18 5.06 -3.13 2.99
N LEU A 19 3.91 -3.78 3.23
CA LEU A 19 2.69 -3.08 3.67
C LEU A 19 2.85 -2.35 5.00
N VAL A 20 3.61 -2.92 5.95
CA VAL A 20 3.91 -2.28 7.23
C VAL A 20 4.84 -1.09 7.03
N VAL A 21 5.91 -1.24 6.25
CA VAL A 21 6.86 -0.15 5.97
C VAL A 21 6.18 1.02 5.25
N MET A 22 5.27 0.74 4.31
CA MET A 22 4.49 1.78 3.64
C MET A 22 3.59 2.55 4.62
N SER A 23 2.98 1.87 5.58
CA SER A 23 2.19 2.52 6.64
C SER A 23 3.04 3.51 7.44
N GLU A 24 4.24 3.10 7.84
CA GLU A 24 5.20 3.96 8.54
C GLU A 24 5.64 5.15 7.68
N GLY A 25 5.88 4.92 6.38
CA GLY A 25 6.21 5.98 5.43
C GLY A 25 5.09 7.02 5.29
N PHE A 26 3.82 6.60 5.27
CA PHE A 26 2.69 7.52 5.26
C PHE A 26 2.59 8.35 6.54
N ILE A 27 2.85 7.74 7.71
CA ILE A 27 2.90 8.47 8.99
C ILE A 27 4.02 9.52 8.92
N TYR A 28 5.21 9.13 8.48
CA TYR A 28 6.35 10.05 8.36
C TYR A 28 6.02 11.24 7.44
N VAL A 29 5.49 10.98 6.23
CA VAL A 29 5.13 12.05 5.30
C VAL A 29 4.09 12.97 5.92
N LYS A 30 3.01 12.43 6.48
CA LYS A 30 1.94 13.22 7.10
C LYS A 30 2.47 14.11 8.25
N ASP A 31 3.31 13.56 9.11
CA ASP A 31 3.78 14.26 10.31
C ASP A 31 4.85 15.33 10.00
N ASN A 32 5.58 15.18 8.89
CA ASN A 32 6.71 16.05 8.52
C ASN A 32 6.45 16.95 7.30
N LEU A 33 5.33 16.79 6.59
CA LEU A 33 4.97 17.62 5.45
C LEU A 33 4.40 18.98 5.91
N SER A 34 5.30 19.96 6.01
CA SER A 34 5.02 21.38 6.26
C SER A 34 5.48 22.26 5.09
N GLU A 35 5.28 23.58 5.16
CA GLU A 35 5.79 24.50 4.12
C GLU A 35 7.32 24.47 4.00
N GLU A 36 8.03 24.28 5.11
CA GLU A 36 9.49 24.14 5.18
C GLU A 36 9.93 22.67 5.29
N ALA A 37 9.16 21.74 4.71
CA ALA A 37 9.43 20.32 4.81
C ALA A 37 10.87 19.97 4.36
N PRO A 38 11.60 19.14 5.13
CA PRO A 38 12.89 18.63 4.71
C PRO A 38 12.78 17.85 3.39
N ILE A 39 13.85 17.85 2.58
CA ILE A 39 13.91 17.10 1.30
C ILE A 39 13.59 15.61 1.51
N GLN A 40 13.96 15.06 2.67
CA GLN A 40 13.70 13.67 3.05
C GLN A 40 12.21 13.31 3.01
N VAL A 41 11.30 14.26 3.24
CA VAL A 41 9.85 14.02 3.13
C VAL A 41 9.46 13.67 1.69
N GLN A 42 10.06 14.36 0.72
CA GLN A 42 9.85 14.07 -0.69
C GLN A 42 10.50 12.75 -1.11
N ASP A 43 11.68 12.43 -0.56
CA ASP A 43 12.35 11.15 -0.81
C ASP A 43 11.50 9.97 -0.32
N VAL A 44 11.01 10.03 0.92
CA VAL A 44 10.11 9.00 1.48
C VAL A 44 8.83 8.89 0.67
N PHE A 45 8.27 10.01 0.19
CA PHE A 45 7.10 9.96 -0.69
C PHE A 45 7.41 9.27 -2.03
N ASN A 46 8.57 9.52 -2.62
CA ASN A 46 9.00 8.83 -3.85
C ASN A 46 9.18 7.33 -3.62
N ASP A 47 9.71 6.93 -2.46
CA ASP A 47 9.83 5.53 -2.06
C ASP A 47 8.46 4.86 -1.86
N LEU A 48 7.46 5.59 -1.35
CA LEU A 48 6.08 5.11 -1.29
C LEU A 48 5.52 4.87 -2.70
N LEU A 49 5.74 5.79 -3.65
CA LEU A 49 5.31 5.61 -5.05
C LEU A 49 5.95 4.37 -5.69
N ALA A 50 7.25 4.16 -5.48
CA ALA A 50 7.95 2.97 -5.95
C ALA A 50 7.37 1.70 -5.33
N SER A 51 7.00 1.75 -4.05
CA SER A 51 6.38 0.64 -3.33
C SER A 51 4.96 0.33 -3.85
N PHE A 52 4.16 1.34 -4.23
CA PHE A 52 2.89 1.12 -4.95
C PHE A 52 3.09 0.44 -6.31
N GLN A 53 4.14 0.80 -7.05
CA GLN A 53 4.45 0.12 -8.32
C GLN A 53 4.80 -1.35 -8.07
N GLN A 54 5.60 -1.63 -7.04
CA GLN A 54 5.96 -2.99 -6.64
C GLN A 54 4.75 -3.80 -6.18
N LEU A 55 3.86 -3.22 -5.36
CA LEU A 55 2.59 -3.83 -4.95
C LEU A 55 1.76 -4.24 -6.16
N ASN A 56 1.59 -3.35 -7.13
CA ASN A 56 0.80 -3.63 -8.32
C ASN A 56 1.40 -4.78 -9.15
N ALA A 57 2.73 -4.89 -9.23
CA ALA A 57 3.39 -6.04 -9.86
C ALA A 57 3.14 -7.34 -9.09
N THR A 58 3.20 -7.30 -7.76
CA THR A 58 2.94 -8.45 -6.89
C THR A 58 1.47 -8.90 -6.93
N HIS A 59 0.52 -7.97 -7.09
CA HIS A 59 -0.91 -8.29 -7.20
C HIS A 59 -1.23 -9.23 -8.36
N GLY A 60 -0.50 -9.12 -9.48
CA GLY A 60 -0.62 -10.08 -10.59
C GLY A 60 -0.19 -11.50 -10.20
N GLN A 61 0.71 -11.65 -9.24
CA GLN A 61 1.08 -12.96 -8.68
C GLN A 61 0.04 -13.46 -7.67
N LEU A 62 -0.51 -12.56 -6.83
CA LEU A 62 -1.56 -12.92 -5.87
C LEU A 62 -2.81 -13.47 -6.58
N VAL A 63 -3.24 -12.88 -7.70
CA VAL A 63 -4.36 -13.41 -8.50
C VAL A 63 -4.11 -14.85 -8.94
N ARG A 64 -2.87 -15.18 -9.33
CA ARG A 64 -2.50 -16.54 -9.75
C ARG A 64 -2.44 -17.51 -8.57
N ILE A 65 -1.92 -17.05 -7.42
CA ILE A 65 -1.82 -17.85 -6.20
C ILE A 65 -3.22 -18.21 -5.68
N PHE A 66 -4.15 -17.27 -5.70
CA PHE A 66 -5.49 -17.43 -5.11
C PHE A 66 -6.59 -17.75 -6.14
N GLU A 67 -6.23 -18.14 -7.37
CA GLU A 67 -7.12 -18.67 -8.40
C GLU A 67 -8.46 -17.89 -8.57
N GLU A 68 -8.39 -16.58 -8.79
CA GLU A 68 -9.59 -15.72 -8.98
C GLU A 68 -10.56 -15.72 -7.79
N SER A 69 -10.05 -15.87 -6.56
CA SER A 69 -10.83 -15.60 -5.36
C SER A 69 -11.51 -14.23 -5.42
N GLU A 70 -12.85 -14.21 -5.36
CA GLU A 70 -13.65 -12.97 -5.35
C GLU A 70 -13.17 -12.00 -4.27
N GLU A 71 -12.72 -12.52 -3.12
CA GLU A 71 -12.19 -11.72 -2.02
C GLU A 71 -10.90 -11.00 -2.41
N VAL A 72 -9.97 -11.68 -3.10
CA VAL A 72 -8.77 -11.03 -3.66
C VAL A 72 -9.16 -9.97 -4.67
N GLU A 73 -10.09 -10.24 -5.58
CA GLU A 73 -10.50 -9.26 -6.59
C GLU A 73 -11.06 -7.98 -5.97
N VAL A 74 -11.88 -8.10 -4.93
CA VAL A 74 -12.39 -6.96 -4.16
C VAL A 74 -11.24 -6.18 -3.54
N LEU A 75 -10.31 -6.85 -2.86
CA LEU A 75 -9.14 -6.21 -2.25
C LEU A 75 -8.27 -5.49 -3.28
N LEU A 76 -8.07 -6.07 -4.46
CA LEU A 76 -7.30 -5.46 -5.54
C LEU A 76 -8.04 -4.28 -6.19
N SER A 77 -9.37 -4.29 -6.19
CA SER A 77 -10.19 -3.16 -6.62
C SER A 77 -10.10 -1.99 -5.64
N GLU A 78 -10.22 -2.26 -4.34
CA GLU A 78 -10.05 -1.25 -3.28
C GLU A 78 -8.67 -0.59 -3.35
N TYR A 79 -7.62 -1.38 -3.60
CA TYR A 79 -6.27 -0.87 -3.84
C TYR A 79 -6.19 0.13 -5.00
N LYS A 80 -6.84 -0.15 -6.13
CA LYS A 80 -6.83 0.75 -7.30
C LYS A 80 -7.46 2.10 -6.97
N GLU A 81 -8.50 2.14 -6.14
CA GLU A 81 -9.11 3.39 -5.69
C GLU A 81 -8.19 4.20 -4.76
N ILE A 82 -7.32 3.55 -3.98
CA ILE A 82 -6.26 4.22 -3.20
C ILE A 82 -5.25 4.87 -4.15
N VAL A 83 -4.73 4.13 -5.12
CA VAL A 83 -3.77 4.64 -6.11
C VAL A 83 -4.36 5.82 -6.89
N LYS A 84 -5.63 5.70 -7.31
CA LYS A 84 -6.36 6.79 -7.96
C LYS A 84 -6.54 8.00 -7.06
N SER A 85 -6.75 7.80 -5.76
CA SER A 85 -6.84 8.92 -4.81
C SER A 85 -5.50 9.63 -4.65
N LEU A 86 -4.40 8.89 -4.70
CA LEU A 86 -3.04 9.41 -4.59
C LEU A 86 -2.65 10.29 -5.78
N THR A 87 -3.27 10.16 -6.96
CA THR A 87 -2.95 11.01 -8.11
C THR A 87 -3.21 12.50 -7.85
N GLY A 88 -4.14 12.83 -6.94
CA GLY A 88 -4.41 14.20 -6.52
C GLY A 88 -3.18 14.90 -5.94
N TRP A 89 -2.19 14.15 -5.44
CA TRP A 89 -0.93 14.70 -4.95
C TRP A 89 -0.21 15.54 -6.01
N PHE A 90 -0.27 15.13 -7.27
CA PHE A 90 0.41 15.79 -8.38
C PHE A 90 -0.36 17.02 -8.91
N GLU A 91 -1.63 17.15 -8.55
CA GLU A 91 -2.47 18.30 -8.93
C GLU A 91 -2.33 19.45 -7.92
N MET A 92 -1.85 19.15 -6.72
CA MET A 92 -1.71 20.10 -5.61
C MET A 92 -0.35 20.79 -5.62
N ASN A 93 -0.36 22.09 -5.36
CA ASN A 93 0.88 22.90 -5.32
C ASN A 93 1.37 23.08 -3.89
N ALA A 94 0.46 23.27 -2.93
CA ALA A 94 0.82 23.53 -1.55
C ALA A 94 1.01 22.23 -0.75
N ASN A 95 2.03 22.21 0.11
CA ASN A 95 2.28 21.08 1.01
C ASN A 95 1.12 20.85 1.99
N GLN A 96 0.39 21.91 2.35
CA GLN A 96 -0.82 21.79 3.18
C GLN A 96 -1.91 20.95 2.49
N GLU A 97 -2.20 21.22 1.21
CA GLU A 97 -3.21 20.47 0.43
C GLU A 97 -2.80 19.00 0.29
N LYS A 98 -1.52 18.76 0.00
CA LYS A 98 -0.94 17.41 -0.08
C LYS A 98 -1.04 16.66 1.24
N ARG A 99 -0.75 17.33 2.36
CA ARG A 99 -0.88 16.74 3.69
C ARG A 99 -2.33 16.37 3.98
N GLU A 100 -3.27 17.27 3.67
CA GLU A 100 -4.69 17.02 3.86
C GLU A 100 -5.19 15.84 3.02
N LEU A 101 -4.72 15.70 1.77
CA LEU A 101 -4.99 14.53 0.94
C LEU A 101 -4.52 13.22 1.61
N ILE A 102 -3.29 13.21 2.13
CA ILE A 102 -2.74 12.03 2.79
C ILE A 102 -3.52 11.72 4.08
N GLU A 103 -3.75 12.73 4.91
CA GLU A 103 -4.35 12.60 6.24
C GLU A 103 -5.82 12.17 6.18
N THR A 104 -6.61 12.74 5.27
CA THR A 104 -8.06 12.56 5.25
C THR A 104 -8.54 11.47 4.29
N LYS A 105 -7.72 11.13 3.29
CA LYS A 105 -8.14 10.25 2.20
C LYS A 105 -7.22 9.05 2.01
N VAL A 106 -5.94 9.28 1.72
CA VAL A 106 -5.05 8.20 1.29
C VAL A 106 -4.66 7.29 2.46
N SER A 107 -4.15 7.84 3.56
CA SER A 107 -3.70 7.04 4.70
C SER A 107 -4.83 6.24 5.35
N PRO A 108 -6.02 6.81 5.63
CA PRO A 108 -7.12 6.03 6.19
C PRO A 108 -7.59 4.90 5.26
N ALA A 109 -7.66 5.16 3.95
CA ALA A 109 -8.03 4.14 2.97
C ALA A 109 -6.98 3.02 2.88
N PHE A 110 -5.69 3.40 2.85
CA PHE A 110 -4.58 2.45 2.87
C PHE A 110 -4.57 1.59 4.12
N GLU A 111 -4.76 2.17 5.31
CA GLU A 111 -4.77 1.42 6.57
C GLU A 111 -5.92 0.41 6.63
N SER A 112 -7.12 0.82 6.23
CA SER A 112 -8.29 -0.05 6.15
C SER A 112 -8.07 -1.22 5.19
N TRP A 113 -7.62 -0.91 3.97
CA TRP A 113 -7.31 -1.92 2.96
C TRP A 113 -6.19 -2.87 3.39
N LYS A 114 -5.10 -2.31 3.94
CA LYS A 114 -3.95 -3.06 4.47
C LYS A 114 -4.43 -4.09 5.49
N GLN A 115 -5.25 -3.70 6.45
CA GLN A 115 -5.73 -4.62 7.48
C GLN A 115 -6.50 -5.79 6.87
N LYS A 116 -7.46 -5.51 5.98
CA LYS A 116 -8.21 -6.57 5.29
C LYS A 116 -7.31 -7.50 4.49
N MET A 117 -6.33 -6.94 3.78
CA MET A 117 -5.36 -7.72 3.01
C MET A 117 -4.48 -8.58 3.91
N LEU A 118 -4.03 -8.05 5.05
CA LEU A 118 -3.27 -8.81 6.04
C LEU A 118 -4.10 -9.94 6.63
N ASP A 119 -5.36 -9.68 6.99
CA ASP A 119 -6.28 -10.70 7.52
C ASP A 119 -6.50 -11.82 6.47
N PHE A 120 -6.65 -11.46 5.20
CA PHE A 120 -6.79 -12.40 4.10
C PHE A 120 -5.56 -13.30 3.92
N ILE A 121 -4.35 -12.73 3.93
CA ILE A 121 -3.11 -13.51 3.72
C ILE A 121 -2.62 -14.20 5.01
N GLN A 122 -3.08 -13.78 6.19
CA GLN A 122 -2.59 -14.27 7.48
C GLN A 122 -2.59 -15.80 7.61
N PRO A 123 -3.66 -16.53 7.22
CA PRO A 123 -3.69 -17.99 7.27
C PRO A 123 -2.57 -18.68 6.49
N TYR A 124 -1.96 -17.95 5.54
CA TYR A 124 -0.92 -18.44 4.65
C TYR A 124 0.49 -17.97 5.04
N THR A 125 0.64 -17.17 6.10
CA THR A 125 1.95 -16.62 6.52
C THR A 125 2.47 -17.22 7.83
N VAL A 126 1.66 -18.02 8.53
CA VAL A 126 2.06 -18.74 9.74
C VAL A 126 2.46 -20.17 9.33
N GLN A 127 3.76 -20.46 9.39
CA GLN A 127 4.30 -21.82 9.39
C GLN A 127 4.87 -22.12 10.77
#